data_AF-A0A1A6XXQ4-F1
#
_entry.id   AF-A0A1A6XXQ4-F1
#
_cell.length_a   1.000
_cell.length_b   1.000
_cell.length_c   1.000
_cell.angle_alpha   90.00
_cell.angle_beta   90.00
_cell.angle_gamma   90.00
#
_symmetry.space_group_name_H-M   'P 1'
#
loop_
_entity.id
_entity.type
_entity.pdbx_description
1 polymer ?
#
loop_
_entity_poly.entity_id
_entity_poly.type
_entity_poly.pdbx_seq_one_letter_code
_entity_poly.pdbx_strand_id
1 'polypeptide(L)'
;MSTTILSITVRRLIAERDVAGLRSQLLQHGPVMFARALSLGSPRVVADALSLLPISERINVLRHLPHPLRDAMKPLCTGGSQRLRLQPWSPAVLALRSA
;
A
#
# COMPACT_ATOMS: atom_id res chain seq x y z
N MET A 1 -22.68 -4.49 -2.69
CA MET A 1 -21.91 -3.78 -3.74
C MET A 1 -20.93 -4.76 -4.36
N SER A 2 -20.94 -4.93 -5.67
CA SER A 2 -20.07 -5.90 -6.37
C SER A 2 -18.63 -5.39 -6.47
N THR A 3 -17.65 -6.29 -6.40
CA THR A 3 -16.21 -5.97 -6.51
C THR A 3 -15.83 -5.24 -7.79
N THR A 4 -16.55 -5.48 -8.88
CA THR A 4 -16.39 -4.79 -10.17
C THR A 4 -16.78 -3.31 -10.09
N ILE A 5 -17.85 -2.98 -9.36
CA ILE A 5 -18.28 -1.57 -9.18
C ILE A 5 -17.24 -0.84 -8.32
N LEU A 6 -16.80 -1.50 -7.24
CA LEU A 6 -15.75 -0.97 -6.37
C LEU A 6 -14.43 -0.72 -7.12
N SER A 7 -14.04 -1.59 -8.05
CA SER A 7 -12.80 -1.40 -8.82
C SER A 7 -12.84 -0.21 -9.80
N ILE A 8 -14.03 0.15 -10.32
CA ILE A 8 -14.21 1.37 -11.12
C ILE A 8 -14.05 2.60 -10.23
N THR A 9 -14.76 2.63 -9.10
CA THR A 9 -14.69 3.73 -8.13
C THR A 9 -13.27 3.95 -7.62
N VAL A 10 -12.58 2.88 -7.21
CA VAL A 10 -11.22 2.95 -6.70
C VAL A 10 -10.25 3.48 -7.77
N ARG A 11 -10.36 3.06 -9.03
CA ARG A 11 -9.52 3.58 -10.12
C ARG A 11 -9.73 5.07 -10.35
N ARG A 12 -10.99 5.53 -10.30
CA ARG A 12 -11.31 6.95 -10.40
C ARG A 12 -10.66 7.75 -9.27
N LEU A 13 -10.81 7.28 -8.02
CA LEU A 13 -10.23 7.96 -6.86
C LEU A 13 -8.69 8.01 -6.89
N ILE A 14 -8.05 6.95 -7.41
CA ILE A 14 -6.59 6.95 -7.63
C ILE A 14 -6.19 8.01 -8.66
N ALA A 15 -6.92 8.10 -9.78
CA ALA A 15 -6.65 9.09 -10.82
C ALA A 15 -6.84 10.53 -10.32
N GLU A 16 -7.84 10.76 -9.47
CA GLU A 16 -8.10 12.04 -8.80
C GLU A 16 -7.14 12.30 -7.62
N ARG A 17 -6.31 11.33 -7.26
CA ARG A 17 -5.47 11.30 -6.05
C ARG A 17 -6.26 11.62 -4.77
N ASP A 18 -7.54 11.25 -4.73
CA ASP A 18 -8.41 11.45 -3.58
C ASP A 18 -8.14 10.39 -2.50
N VAL A 19 -7.23 10.73 -1.60
CA VAL A 19 -6.84 9.88 -0.46
C VAL A 19 -8.02 9.69 0.51
N ALA A 20 -8.84 10.73 0.74
CA ALA A 20 -9.94 10.65 1.70
C ALA A 20 -11.03 9.71 1.19
N GLY A 21 -11.38 9.81 -0.10
CA GLY A 21 -12.30 8.89 -0.77
C GLY A 21 -11.79 7.45 -0.77
N LEU A 22 -10.50 7.23 -1.06
CA LEU A 22 -9.88 5.89 -1.01
C LEU A 22 -9.99 5.26 0.38
N ARG A 23 -9.70 6.03 1.42
CA ARG A 23 -9.80 5.56 2.82
C ARG A 23 -11.23 5.31 3.23
N SER A 24 -12.17 6.15 2.80
CA SER A 24 -13.61 5.93 3.01
C SER A 24 -14.06 4.60 2.40
N GLN A 25 -13.66 4.29 1.17
CA GLN A 25 -13.96 3.00 0.53
C GLN A 25 -13.33 1.82 1.26
N LEU A 26 -12.09 1.96 1.76
CA LEU A 26 -11.43 0.93 2.56
C LEU A 26 -12.16 0.68 3.89
N LEU A 27 -12.60 1.73 4.59
CA LEU A 27 -13.33 1.62 5.85
C LEU A 27 -14.74 1.04 5.65
N GLN A 28 -15.43 1.47 4.60
CA GLN A 28 -16.80 1.06 4.31
C GLN A 28 -16.90 -0.41 3.89
N HIS A 29 -15.97 -0.89 3.07
CA HIS A 29 -16.02 -2.25 2.50
C HIS A 29 -15.05 -3.23 3.16
N GLY A 30 -14.10 -2.73 3.95
CA GLY A 30 -13.08 -3.51 4.59
C GLY A 30 -11.92 -3.89 3.64
N PRO A 31 -10.80 -4.34 4.22
CA PRO A 31 -9.55 -4.54 3.48
C PRO A 31 -9.58 -5.74 2.54
N VAL A 32 -10.41 -6.76 2.81
CA VAL A 32 -10.54 -7.96 1.97
C VAL A 32 -11.23 -7.64 0.64
N MET A 33 -12.40 -6.99 0.70
CA MET A 33 -13.15 -6.62 -0.50
C MET A 33 -12.40 -5.56 -1.31
N PHE A 34 -11.77 -4.60 -0.64
CA PHE A 34 -10.93 -3.60 -1.26
C PHE A 34 -9.73 -4.21 -1.99
N ALA A 35 -8.99 -5.13 -1.36
CA ALA A 35 -7.86 -5.82 -1.99
C ALA A 35 -8.30 -6.67 -3.20
N ARG A 36 -9.46 -7.33 -3.12
CA ARG A 36 -10.04 -8.05 -4.27
C ARG A 36 -10.37 -7.11 -5.42
N ALA A 37 -11.01 -5.97 -5.14
CA ALA A 37 -11.30 -4.97 -6.16
C ALA A 37 -10.03 -4.40 -6.82
N LEU A 38 -8.98 -4.15 -6.03
CA LEU A 38 -7.67 -3.74 -6.53
C LEU A 38 -7.01 -4.80 -7.43
N SER A 39 -7.15 -6.08 -7.08
CA SER A 39 -6.56 -7.17 -7.85
C SER A 39 -7.17 -7.38 -9.25
N LEU A 40 -8.33 -6.76 -9.52
CA LEU A 40 -8.91 -6.71 -10.86
C LEU A 40 -8.19 -5.69 -11.77
N GLY A 41 -7.41 -4.78 -11.19
CA GLY A 41 -6.58 -3.82 -11.89
C GLY A 41 -5.18 -4.34 -12.21
N SER A 42 -4.39 -3.52 -12.90
CA SER A 42 -2.98 -3.84 -13.15
C SER A 42 -2.12 -3.67 -11.89
N PRO A 43 -0.93 -4.29 -11.81
CA PRO A 43 -0.01 -4.10 -10.68
C PRO A 43 0.33 -2.64 -10.38
N ARG A 44 0.31 -1.77 -11.40
CA ARG A 44 0.53 -0.32 -11.25
C ARG A 44 -0.58 0.35 -10.45
N VAL A 45 -1.85 0.02 -10.75
CA VAL A 45 -3.01 0.53 -10.00
C VAL A 45 -2.95 0.11 -8.53
N VAL A 46 -2.52 -1.12 -8.27
CA VAL A 46 -2.31 -1.62 -6.90
C VAL A 46 -1.22 -0.81 -6.19
N ALA A 47 -0.09 -0.57 -6.85
CA ALA A 47 1.02 0.20 -6.31
C ALA A 47 0.60 1.65 -6.00
N ASP A 48 -0.09 2.31 -6.92
CA ASP A 48 -0.59 3.67 -6.75
C ASP A 48 -1.56 3.76 -5.58
N ALA A 49 -2.54 2.86 -5.50
CA ALA A 49 -3.47 2.79 -4.39
C ALA A 49 -2.75 2.63 -3.04
N LEU A 50 -1.81 1.68 -2.95
CA LEU A 50 -1.03 1.48 -1.72
C LEU A 50 -0.18 2.70 -1.38
N SER A 51 0.40 3.39 -2.37
CA SER A 51 1.24 4.58 -2.14
C SER A 51 0.47 5.74 -1.49
N LEU A 52 -0.85 5.83 -1.76
CA LEU A 52 -1.74 6.85 -1.22
C LEU A 52 -2.22 6.53 0.20
N LEU A 53 -2.09 5.29 0.66
CA LEU A 53 -2.56 4.85 1.98
C LEU A 53 -1.47 5.01 3.07
N PRO A 54 -1.86 5.32 4.31
CA PRO A 54 -0.94 5.28 5.45
C PRO A 54 -0.41 3.86 5.66
N ILE A 55 0.78 3.75 6.29
CA ILE A 55 1.53 2.49 6.38
C ILE A 55 0.72 1.35 7.04
N SER A 56 -0.07 1.66 8.07
CA SER A 56 -0.90 0.67 8.77
C SER A 56 -1.99 0.09 7.85
N GLU A 57 -2.61 0.92 7.01
CA GLU A 57 -3.63 0.51 6.05
C GLU A 57 -3.01 -0.26 4.88
N ARG A 58 -1.83 0.17 4.40
CA ARG A 58 -1.05 -0.55 3.38
C ARG A 58 -0.80 -2.00 3.77
N ILE A 59 -0.27 -2.23 4.97
CA ILE A 59 0.03 -3.60 5.47
C ILE A 59 -1.25 -4.43 5.55
N ASN A 60 -2.35 -3.82 5.99
CA ASN A 60 -3.64 -4.49 6.12
C ASN A 60 -4.27 -4.85 4.75
N VAL A 61 -4.12 -4.01 3.73
CA VAL A 61 -4.57 -4.33 2.37
C VAL A 61 -3.64 -5.37 1.72
N LEU A 62 -2.32 -5.22 1.88
CA LEU A 62 -1.30 -6.11 1.31
C LEU A 62 -1.55 -7.59 1.68
N ARG A 63 -1.91 -7.87 2.94
CA ARG A 63 -2.20 -9.25 3.41
C ARG A 63 -3.43 -9.90 2.77
N HIS A 64 -4.27 -9.16 2.06
CA HIS A 64 -5.43 -9.71 1.36
C HIS A 64 -5.29 -9.73 -0.17
N LEU A 65 -4.18 -9.22 -0.72
CA LEU A 65 -3.88 -9.36 -2.15
C LEU A 65 -3.56 -10.82 -2.54
N PRO A 66 -3.78 -11.21 -3.79
CA PRO A 66 -3.27 -12.48 -4.32
C PRO A 66 -1.75 -12.59 -4.20
N HIS A 67 -1.23 -13.82 -4.07
CA HIS A 67 0.19 -14.08 -3.78
C HIS A 67 1.17 -13.38 -4.74
N PRO A 68 1.00 -13.42 -6.09
CA PRO A 68 1.93 -12.75 -7.01
C PRO A 68 1.97 -11.22 -6.83
N LEU A 69 0.80 -10.60 -6.60
CA LEU A 69 0.70 -9.16 -6.36
C LEU A 69 1.26 -8.77 -5.00
N ARG A 70 1.01 -9.59 -3.97
CA ARG A 70 1.54 -9.36 -2.63
C ARG A 70 3.06 -9.28 -2.63
N ASP A 71 3.73 -10.22 -3.28
CA ASP A 71 5.20 -10.24 -3.33
C ASP A 71 5.76 -9.06 -4.12
N ALA A 72 5.13 -8.71 -5.25
CA ALA A 72 5.51 -7.53 -6.02
C ALA A 72 5.35 -6.23 -5.22
N MET A 73 4.33 -6.12 -4.37
CA MET A 73 4.01 -4.91 -3.60
C MET A 73 4.67 -4.86 -2.21
N LYS A 74 5.29 -5.94 -1.76
CA LYS A 74 5.97 -6.04 -0.45
C LYS A 74 6.95 -4.89 -0.19
N PRO A 75 7.80 -4.45 -1.16
CA PRO A 75 8.71 -3.33 -0.96
C PRO A 75 8.03 -2.00 -0.59
N LEU A 76 6.78 -1.79 -1.01
CA LEU A 76 6.02 -0.57 -0.72
C LEU A 76 5.52 -0.50 0.73
N CYS A 77 5.51 -1.64 1.42
CA CYS A 77 5.01 -1.76 2.79
C CYS A 77 6.13 -2.02 3.82
N THR A 78 7.33 -2.43 3.37
CA THR A 78 8.49 -2.74 4.24
C THR A 78 9.42 -1.56 4.52
N GLY A 79 9.09 -0.36 4.04
CA GLY A 79 9.59 0.87 4.66
C GLY A 79 10.57 1.69 3.83
N GLY A 80 10.20 2.97 3.68
CA GLY A 80 11.17 4.06 3.62
C GLY A 80 11.91 4.25 4.96
N SER A 81 11.33 3.83 6.10
CA SER A 81 11.93 4.08 7.42
C SER A 81 13.05 3.11 7.81
N GLN A 82 13.04 1.85 7.35
CA GLN A 82 14.09 0.89 7.68
C GLN A 82 15.33 1.07 6.79
N ARG A 83 15.09 1.43 5.52
CA ARG A 83 16.14 1.66 4.52
C ARG A 83 16.89 2.98 4.73
N LEU A 84 16.33 3.94 5.47
CA LEU A 84 17.04 5.12 5.97
C LEU A 84 17.83 4.83 7.27
N ARG A 85 17.41 3.86 8.08
CA ARG A 85 18.07 3.54 9.36
C ARG A 85 19.33 2.68 9.19
N LEU A 86 19.43 1.94 8.09
CA LEU A 86 20.54 1.04 7.76
C LEU A 86 21.45 1.58 6.65
N GLN A 87 21.39 2.88 6.33
CA GLN A 87 22.40 3.45 5.45
C GLN A 87 23.75 3.47 6.19
N PRO A 88 24.86 3.09 5.53
CA PRO A 88 26.19 3.05 6.16
C PRO A 88 26.63 4.42 6.72
N TRP A 89 26.07 5.49 6.19
CA TRP A 89 26.34 6.88 6.58
C TRP A 89 25.35 7.46 7.59
N SER A 90 24.37 6.67 8.06
CA SER A 90 23.42 7.15 9.06
C SER A 90 24.11 7.35 10.41
N PRO A 91 23.84 8.45 11.14
CA PRO A 91 24.50 8.76 12.42
C PRO A 91 24.29 7.66 13.48
N ALA A 92 23.17 6.93 13.42
CA ALA A 92 22.91 5.77 14.29
C ALA A 92 23.86 4.58 14.04
N VAL A 93 24.32 4.37 12.80
CA VAL A 93 25.29 3.32 12.44
C VAL A 93 26.71 3.74 12.78
N LEU A 94 27.03 5.02 12.58
CA LEU A 94 28.33 5.58 12.96
C LEU A 94 28.55 5.56 14.47
N ALA A 95 27.53 5.88 15.27
CA ALA A 95 27.62 5.85 16.74
C ALA A 95 27.87 4.43 17.31
N LEU A 96 27.40 3.39 16.63
CA LEU A 96 27.59 2.00 17.04
C LEU A 96 29.00 1.48 16.72
N ARG A 97 29.71 2.11 15.77
CA ARG A 97 31.06 1.71 15.34
C ARG A 97 32.16 2.36 16.18
N SER A 98 31.81 3.31 17.02
CA SER A 98 32.71 4.05 17.92
C SER A 98 32.65 3.59 19.38
N ALA A 99 31.95 2.51 19.68
CA ALA A 99 31.90 1.86 21.00
C ALA A 99 32.66 0.53 20.94
#